data_AF-A0A358N467-F1
#
_entry.id   AF-A0A358N467-F1
#
_cell.length_a   1.000
_cell.length_b   1.000
_cell.length_c   1.000
_cell.angle_alpha   90.00
_cell.angle_beta   90.00
_cell.angle_gamma   90.00
#
_symmetry.space_group_name_H-M   'P 1'
#
loop_
_entity.id
_entity.type
_entity.pdbx_description
1 polymer ?
#
loop_
_entity_poly.entity_id
_entity_poly.type
_entity_poly.pdbx_seq_one_letter_code
_entity_poly.pdbx_strand_id
1 'polypeptide(L)'
;MNVTLCNDDGLYRAGGELSAKWRISRVPLDEVQSVEVSVLWHTEGKGDEDLHVHHFQRFAEHQLRRAGLADQQVLQCVLPATPLSYHGRLIRLQWCVRLRLFLADGREIVAEQPFHLVSNEMARPHSVSSDRAAMLLPKSGGAVRGKVLENVPAS
;
A
#
# COMPACT_ATOMS: atom_id res chain seq x y z
N MET A 1 -11.90 17.71 9.90
CA MET A 1 -10.55 17.33 9.43
C MET A 1 -10.70 16.31 8.33
N ASN A 2 -9.79 16.25 7.37
CA ASN A 2 -9.84 15.27 6.28
C ASN A 2 -8.45 14.65 6.07
N VAL A 3 -8.44 13.34 5.84
CA VAL A 3 -7.29 12.57 5.39
C VAL A 3 -7.70 11.87 4.09
N THR A 4 -6.87 11.96 3.06
CA THR A 4 -7.07 11.35 1.76
C THR A 4 -5.85 10.51 1.40
N LEU A 5 -6.06 9.23 1.11
CA LEU A 5 -5.00 8.32 0.68
C LEU A 5 -4.65 8.56 -0.80
N CYS A 6 -3.42 8.23 -1.21
CA CYS A 6 -3.02 8.33 -2.61
C CYS A 6 -3.60 7.22 -3.50
N ASN A 7 -4.02 6.10 -2.91
CA ASN A 7 -4.66 5.01 -3.62
C ASN A 7 -6.15 4.96 -3.23
N ASP A 8 -7.01 5.15 -4.23
CA ASP A 8 -8.46 5.28 -4.02
C ASP A 8 -9.12 3.97 -3.58
N ASP A 9 -8.52 2.81 -3.89
CA ASP A 9 -9.01 1.50 -3.44
C ASP A 9 -8.60 1.16 -2.00
N GLY A 10 -7.73 1.98 -1.38
CA GLY A 10 -7.22 1.78 -0.03
C GLY A 10 -6.36 0.51 0.12
N LEU A 11 -5.89 -0.11 -0.96
CA LEU A 11 -5.03 -1.28 -0.93
C LEU A 11 -3.56 -0.88 -1.03
N TYR A 12 -2.76 -1.35 -0.08
CA TYR A 12 -1.33 -1.11 -0.04
C TYR A 12 -0.57 -2.42 0.13
N ARG A 13 0.60 -2.51 -0.48
CA ARG A 13 1.45 -3.71 -0.41
C ARG A 13 2.39 -3.64 0.78
N ALA A 14 2.63 -4.80 1.39
CA ALA A 14 3.74 -5.02 2.30
C ALA A 14 5.06 -4.53 1.66
N GLY A 15 5.80 -3.66 2.36
CA GLY A 15 7.02 -3.03 1.84
C GLY A 15 6.79 -1.91 0.81
N GLY A 16 5.54 -1.61 0.45
CA GLY A 16 5.19 -0.54 -0.48
C GLY A 16 5.19 0.84 0.18
N GLU A 17 5.09 1.89 -0.64
CA GLU A 17 4.97 3.27 -0.15
C GLU A 17 3.52 3.64 0.10
N LEU A 18 3.27 4.31 1.23
CA LEU A 18 2.03 5.02 1.52
C LEU A 18 2.29 6.51 1.46
N SER A 19 1.45 7.22 0.69
CA SER A 19 1.33 8.68 0.74
C SER A 19 -0.10 9.05 1.09
N ALA A 20 -0.27 9.99 2.02
CA ALA A 20 -1.56 10.54 2.40
C ALA A 20 -1.49 12.06 2.46
N LYS A 21 -2.56 12.72 2.01
CA LYS A 21 -2.77 14.15 2.16
C LYS A 21 -3.71 14.38 3.32
N TRP A 22 -3.46 15.42 4.11
CA TRP A 22 -4.36 15.77 5.20
C TRP A 22 -4.50 17.28 5.32
N ARG A 23 -5.65 17.70 5.82
CA ARG A 23 -5.94 19.11 6.10
C ARG A 23 -6.86 19.28 7.29
N ILE A 24 -6.67 20.38 8.00
CA ILE A 24 -7.52 20.79 9.12
C ILE A 24 -8.27 22.04 8.67
N SER A 25 -9.57 22.07 8.93
CA SER A 25 -10.43 23.17 8.53
C SER A 25 -11.44 23.42 9.63
N ARG A 26 -11.91 24.67 9.75
CA ARG A 26 -12.92 25.08 10.73
C ARG A 26 -12.47 25.01 12.19
N VAL A 27 -11.16 25.08 12.43
CA VAL A 27 -10.58 25.26 13.77
C VAL A 27 -9.61 26.44 13.69
N PRO A 28 -9.77 27.47 14.53
CA PRO A 28 -8.81 28.57 14.62
C PRO A 28 -7.43 28.08 15.05
N LEU A 29 -6.37 28.57 14.42
CA LEU A 29 -4.99 28.13 14.69
C LEU A 29 -4.53 28.42 16.13
N ASP A 30 -5.03 29.51 16.73
CA ASP A 30 -4.78 29.89 18.11
C ASP A 30 -5.42 28.96 19.14
N GLU A 31 -6.44 28.20 18.75
CA GLU A 31 -7.02 27.14 19.57
C GLU A 31 -6.23 25.82 19.47
N VAL A 32 -5.30 25.69 18.52
CA VAL A 32 -4.57 24.44 18.27
C VAL A 32 -3.24 24.41 19.02
N GLN A 33 -3.09 23.43 19.91
CA GLN A 33 -1.85 23.18 20.62
C GLN A 33 -0.88 22.33 19.79
N SER A 34 -1.38 21.27 19.16
CA SER A 34 -0.57 20.38 18.33
C SER A 34 -1.42 19.49 17.43
N VAL A 35 -0.77 18.96 16.39
CA VAL A 35 -1.33 17.96 15.48
C VAL A 35 -0.43 16.74 15.47
N GLU A 36 -1.01 15.55 15.54
CA GLU A 36 -0.33 14.27 15.34
C GLU A 36 -0.91 13.55 14.13
N VAL A 37 -0.04 12.97 13.31
CA VAL A 37 -0.39 12.12 12.18
C VAL A 37 0.33 10.81 12.33
N SER A 38 -0.42 9.71 12.37
CA SER A 38 0.11 8.38 12.58
C SER A 38 -0.36 7.42 11.51
N VAL A 39 0.52 6.55 11.02
CA VAL A 39 0.12 5.29 10.38
C VAL A 39 0.24 4.22 11.45
N LEU A 40 -0.88 3.57 11.77
CA LEU A 40 -0.95 2.58 12.83
C LEU A 40 -1.83 1.41 12.42
N TRP A 41 -1.69 0.33 13.18
CA TRP A 41 -2.69 -0.72 13.20
C TRP A 41 -3.19 -0.95 14.62
N HIS A 42 -4.40 -1.47 14.71
CA HIS A 42 -4.96 -1.96 15.95
C HIS A 42 -5.76 -3.25 15.71
N THR A 43 -5.89 -4.06 16.75
CA THR A 43 -6.81 -5.19 16.74
C THR A 43 -8.13 -4.82 17.39
N GLU A 44 -9.21 -5.40 16.87
CA GLU A 44 -10.56 -5.29 17.44
C GLU A 44 -11.20 -6.66 17.52
N GLY A 45 -12.04 -6.88 18.52
CA GLY A 45 -12.91 -8.06 18.60
C GLY A 45 -12.91 -8.74 19.95
N LYS A 46 -13.05 -10.06 19.96
CA LYS A 46 -13.02 -10.87 21.19
C LYS A 46 -11.58 -11.16 21.58
N GLY A 47 -11.18 -10.67 22.75
CA GLY A 47 -9.84 -10.86 23.31
C GLY A 47 -9.23 -9.52 23.68
N ASP A 48 -7.91 -9.48 23.71
CA ASP A 48 -7.16 -8.26 23.97
C ASP A 48 -7.06 -7.41 22.70
N GLU A 49 -7.29 -6.12 22.86
CA GLU A 49 -7.10 -5.12 21.82
C GLU A 49 -5.68 -4.56 21.94
N ASP A 50 -4.94 -4.61 20.83
CA ASP A 50 -3.58 -4.11 20.70
C ASP A 50 -3.56 -2.92 19.75
N LEU A 51 -2.59 -2.03 19.93
CA LEU A 51 -2.34 -0.92 19.03
C LEU A 51 -0.83 -0.72 18.85
N HIS A 52 -0.41 -0.48 17.61
CA HIS A 52 0.98 -0.15 17.30
C HIS A 52 1.08 0.94 16.24
N VAL A 53 1.90 1.95 16.54
CA VAL A 53 2.20 3.05 15.62
C VAL A 53 3.42 2.67 14.79
N HIS A 54 3.23 2.51 13.49
CA HIS A 54 4.29 2.24 12.52
C HIS A 54 5.05 3.50 12.14
N HIS A 55 4.32 4.59 11.87
CA HIS A 55 4.90 5.86 11.49
C HIS A 55 4.20 7.01 12.21
N PHE A 56 4.97 8.04 12.59
CA PHE A 56 4.48 9.13 13.42
C PHE A 56 5.10 10.47 13.03
N GLN A 57 4.26 11.50 12.93
CA GLN A 57 4.67 12.89 12.78
C GLN A 57 3.88 13.77 13.74
N ARG A 58 4.56 14.71 14.40
CA ARG A 58 3.94 15.68 15.30
C ARG A 58 4.33 17.10 14.89
N PHE A 59 3.33 17.97 14.84
CA PHE A 59 3.48 19.39 14.56
C PHE A 59 3.11 20.16 15.83
N ALA A 60 4.10 20.81 16.42
CA ALA A 60 3.88 21.76 17.51
C ALA A 60 3.30 23.08 16.98
N GLU A 61 2.69 23.86 17.86
CA GLU A 61 2.08 25.15 17.56
C GLU A 61 2.95 26.05 16.65
N HIS A 62 4.24 26.23 16.98
CA HIS A 62 5.13 27.09 16.19
C HIS A 62 5.38 26.57 14.76
N GLN A 63 5.32 25.25 14.55
CA GLN A 63 5.43 24.65 13.21
C GLN A 63 4.14 24.88 12.42
N LEU A 64 2.98 24.73 13.07
CA LEU A 64 1.67 24.98 12.48
C LEU A 64 1.50 26.46 12.09
N ARG A 65 2.03 27.39 12.89
CA ARG A 65 2.05 28.84 12.57
C ARG A 65 2.85 29.17 11.33
N ARG A 66 3.90 28.41 11.01
CA ARG A 66 4.69 28.61 9.79
C ARG A 66 4.09 27.92 8.57
N ALA A 67 3.57 26.71 8.76
CA ALA A 67 3.09 25.86 7.67
C ALA A 67 1.65 26.17 7.23
N GLY A 68 0.87 26.84 8.08
CA GLY A 68 -0.56 27.04 7.87
C GLY A 68 -1.37 25.79 8.21
N LEU A 69 -2.42 25.96 9.02
CA LEU A 69 -3.29 24.85 9.44
C LEU A 69 -4.25 24.39 8.34
N ALA A 70 -4.70 25.34 7.50
CA ALA A 70 -5.64 25.12 6.42
C ALA A 70 -4.97 24.56 5.15
N ASP A 71 -3.65 24.71 5.05
CA ASP A 71 -2.88 24.24 3.92
C ASP A 71 -2.79 22.71 3.94
N GLN A 72 -2.82 22.12 2.75
CA GLN A 72 -2.75 20.67 2.61
C GLN A 72 -1.34 20.19 2.90
N GLN A 73 -1.21 19.28 3.86
CA GLN A 73 0.04 18.68 4.28
C GLN A 73 0.12 17.23 3.77
N VAL A 74 1.33 16.66 3.73
CA VAL A 74 1.59 15.31 3.22
C VAL A 74 2.29 14.47 4.28
N LEU A 75 1.85 13.22 4.41
CA LEU A 75 2.50 12.14 5.14
C LEU A 75 2.99 11.10 4.12
N GLN A 76 4.24 10.67 4.23
CA GLN A 76 4.81 9.60 3.42
C GLN A 76 5.62 8.63 4.29
N CYS A 77 5.48 7.33 4.03
CA CYS A 77 6.30 6.29 4.65
C CYS A 77 6.32 4.98 3.83
N VAL A 78 7.34 4.16 4.04
CA VAL A 78 7.36 2.77 3.59
C VAL A 78 6.64 1.90 4.62
N LEU A 79 5.67 1.09 4.18
CA LEU A 79 4.90 0.19 5.03
C LEU A 79 5.69 -1.07 5.40
N PRO A 80 5.45 -1.67 6.57
CA PRO A 80 6.19 -2.85 6.99
C PRO A 80 5.73 -4.09 6.22
N ALA A 81 6.45 -5.20 6.37
CA ALA A 81 6.03 -6.48 5.81
C ALA A 81 4.82 -7.08 6.53
N THR A 82 4.67 -6.77 7.82
CA THR A 82 3.66 -7.32 8.74
C THR A 82 3.32 -6.30 9.84
N PRO A 83 2.16 -6.44 10.50
CA PRO A 83 1.11 -7.41 10.22
C PRO A 83 0.26 -7.02 9.00
N LEU A 84 -0.23 -8.01 8.25
CA LEU A 84 -1.18 -7.75 7.17
C LEU A 84 -2.58 -7.48 7.75
N SER A 85 -3.39 -6.71 7.03
CA SER A 85 -4.80 -6.54 7.35
C SER A 85 -5.50 -7.89 7.38
N TYR A 86 -6.31 -8.11 8.42
CA TYR A 86 -7.01 -9.35 8.63
C TYR A 86 -8.45 -9.06 9.06
N HIS A 87 -9.41 -9.72 8.41
CA HIS A 87 -10.83 -9.58 8.73
C HIS A 87 -11.41 -10.93 9.12
N GLY A 88 -11.04 -11.41 10.31
CA GLY A 88 -11.56 -12.65 10.87
C GLY A 88 -12.88 -12.47 11.60
N ARG A 89 -13.52 -13.59 11.93
CA ARG A 89 -14.80 -13.61 12.67
C ARG A 89 -14.67 -13.22 14.15
N LEU A 90 -13.52 -13.48 14.76
CA LEU A 90 -13.29 -13.24 16.19
C LEU A 90 -12.43 -12.00 16.45
N ILE A 91 -11.42 -11.80 15.61
CA ILE A 91 -10.49 -10.68 15.68
C ILE A 91 -10.29 -10.10 14.29
N ARG A 92 -10.11 -8.79 14.24
CA ARG A 92 -9.74 -8.04 13.05
C ARG A 92 -8.46 -7.28 13.34
N LEU A 93 -7.63 -7.09 12.32
CA LEU A 93 -6.48 -6.20 12.34
C LEU A 93 -6.68 -5.13 11.28
N GLN A 94 -6.81 -3.90 11.72
CA GLN A 94 -7.14 -2.75 10.88
C GLN A 94 -5.97 -1.78 10.85
N TRP A 95 -5.61 -1.37 9.65
CA TRP A 95 -4.64 -0.31 9.43
C TRP A 95 -5.39 0.99 9.17
N CYS A 96 -4.85 2.11 9.69
CA CYS A 96 -5.37 3.42 9.39
C CYS A 96 -4.28 4.49 9.40
N VAL A 97 -4.57 5.60 8.71
CA VAL A 97 -3.94 6.88 8.98
C VAL A 97 -4.81 7.61 9.99
N ARG A 98 -4.28 7.87 11.19
CA ARG A 98 -4.95 8.60 12.27
C ARG A 98 -4.40 10.01 12.35
N LEU A 99 -5.29 11.00 12.31
CA LEU A 99 -4.99 12.41 12.52
C LEU A 99 -5.63 12.84 13.85
N ARG A 100 -4.82 13.29 14.80
CA ARG A 100 -5.26 13.80 16.11
C ARG A 100 -4.94 15.27 16.21
N LEU A 101 -5.92 16.06 16.62
CA LEU A 101 -5.79 17.49 16.86
C LEU A 101 -6.03 17.75 18.34
N PHE A 102 -5.03 18.32 18.99
CA PHE A 102 -5.09 18.70 20.40
C PHE A 102 -5.34 20.20 20.50
N LEU A 103 -6.42 20.55 21.19
CA LEU A 103 -6.82 21.93 21.40
C LEU A 103 -6.29 22.46 22.73
N ALA A 104 -6.14 23.78 22.83
CA ALA A 104 -5.63 24.45 24.02
C ALA A 104 -6.52 24.26 25.26
N ASP A 105 -7.80 23.96 25.06
CA ASP A 105 -8.78 23.66 26.13
C ASP A 105 -8.76 22.20 26.59
N GLY A 106 -7.83 21.39 26.08
CA GLY A 106 -7.66 19.98 26.43
C GLY A 106 -8.55 19.02 25.64
N ARG A 107 -9.42 19.51 24.75
CA ARG A 107 -10.17 18.64 23.84
C ARG A 107 -9.26 18.00 22.79
N GLU A 108 -9.66 16.81 22.38
CA GLU A 108 -9.04 16.08 21.28
C GLU A 108 -10.06 15.82 20.17
N ILE A 109 -9.67 16.08 18.93
CA ILE A 109 -10.45 15.71 17.74
C ILE A 109 -9.64 14.67 16.96
N VAL A 110 -10.26 13.53 16.68
CA VAL A 110 -9.64 12.42 15.96
C VAL A 110 -10.36 12.19 14.64
N ALA A 111 -9.59 11.96 13.58
CA ALA A 111 -10.08 11.46 12.31
C ALA A 111 -9.22 10.26 11.88
N GLU A 112 -9.86 9.20 11.39
CA GLU A 112 -9.19 8.01 10.90
C GLU A 112 -9.58 7.74 9.46
N GLN A 113 -8.60 7.41 8.64
CA GLN A 113 -8.80 6.92 7.29
C GLN A 113 -8.25 5.49 7.20
N PRO A 114 -9.12 4.47 7.19
CA PRO A 114 -8.69 3.08 7.13
C PRO A 114 -8.10 2.75 5.75
N PHE A 115 -7.21 1.76 5.74
CA PHE A 115 -6.66 1.13 4.54
C PHE A 115 -6.35 -0.35 4.81
N HIS A 116 -6.02 -1.09 3.76
CA HIS A 116 -5.64 -2.49 3.85
C HIS A 116 -4.18 -2.70 3.47
N LEU A 117 -3.42 -3.37 4.34
CA LEU A 117 -2.09 -3.85 4.04
C LEU A 117 -2.16 -5.32 3.60
N VAL A 118 -1.81 -5.59 2.34
CA VAL A 118 -1.88 -6.93 1.74
C VAL A 118 -0.50 -7.46 1.38
N SER A 119 -0.41 -8.78 1.22
CA SER A 119 0.84 -9.41 0.76
C SER A 119 1.18 -8.98 -0.67
N ASN A 120 2.46 -9.09 -1.03
CA ASN A 120 2.93 -8.72 -2.38
C ASN A 120 2.33 -9.63 -3.48
N GLU A 121 1.95 -10.87 -3.14
CA GLU A 121 1.33 -11.83 -4.06
C GLU A 121 -0.12 -11.46 -4.40
N MET A 122 -0.88 -10.95 -3.42
CA MET A 122 -2.32 -10.64 -3.58
C MET A 122 -2.60 -9.40 -4.43
N ALA A 123 -1.61 -8.54 -4.64
CA ALA A 123 -1.80 -7.28 -5.34
C ALA A 123 -1.45 -7.34 -6.84
N ARG A 124 -1.12 -8.52 -7.39
CA ARG A 124 -1.02 -8.69 -8.85
C ARG A 124 -2.43 -8.74 -9.44
N PRO A 125 -2.80 -7.86 -10.40
CA PRO A 125 -3.96 -8.16 -11.24
C PRO A 125 -3.65 -9.49 -11.94
N HIS A 126 -4.59 -10.44 -11.88
CA HIS A 126 -4.52 -11.66 -12.66
C HIS A 126 -4.52 -11.29 -14.15
N SER A 127 -3.35 -11.05 -14.73
CA SER A 127 -3.18 -11.17 -16.17
C SER A 127 -3.36 -12.66 -16.46
N VAL A 128 -4.55 -13.03 -16.94
CA VAL A 128 -4.79 -14.33 -17.54
C VAL A 128 -3.86 -14.38 -18.76
N SER A 129 -2.68 -14.98 -18.58
CA SER A 129 -1.81 -15.33 -19.68
C SER A 129 -2.49 -16.46 -20.45
N SER A 130 -3.34 -16.10 -21.42
CA SER A 130 -3.79 -17.02 -22.45
C SER A 130 -2.61 -17.25 -23.40
N ASP A 131 -1.63 -18.02 -22.93
CA ASP A 131 -0.62 -18.56 -23.81
C ASP A 131 -1.15 -19.92 -24.31
N ARG A 132 -2.06 -19.86 -25.29
CA ARG A 132 -2.30 -21.02 -26.15
C ARG A 132 -1.05 -21.17 -27.01
N ALA A 133 -0.08 -21.93 -26.49
CA ALA A 133 0.98 -22.49 -27.30
C ALA A 133 0.35 -23.29 -28.46
N ALA A 134 0.27 -22.67 -29.63
CA ALA A 134 -0.04 -23.33 -30.87
C ALA A 134 1.14 -24.25 -31.19
N MET A 135 0.99 -25.53 -30.81
CA MET A 135 1.85 -26.63 -31.21
C MET A 135 1.78 -26.76 -32.74
N LEU A 136 2.72 -26.11 -33.44
CA LEU A 136 2.92 -26.31 -34.87
C LEU A 136 3.67 -27.62 -35.08
N LEU A 137 2.95 -28.62 -35.56
CA LEU A 137 3.50 -29.86 -36.13
C LEU A 137 4.40 -29.54 -37.33
N PRO A 138 5.60 -30.13 -37.46
CA PRO A 138 6.37 -30.02 -38.69
C PRO A 138 5.70 -30.86 -39.80
N LYS A 139 5.39 -30.21 -40.93
CA LYS A 139 5.00 -30.90 -42.15
C LYS A 139 6.21 -31.59 -42.76
N SER A 140 6.11 -32.89 -42.95
CA SER A 140 7.01 -33.71 -43.75
C SER A 140 6.79 -33.46 -45.25
N GLY A 141 7.81 -32.92 -45.90
CA GLY A 141 8.04 -33.00 -47.35
C GLY A 141 9.55 -33.02 -47.52
N GLY A 142 10.21 -33.94 -48.22
CA GLY A 142 9.81 -34.68 -49.40
C GLY A 142 10.79 -34.31 -50.52
N ALA A 143 11.99 -34.90 -50.51
CA ALA A 143 13.05 -34.81 -51.55
C ALA A 143 14.30 -35.55 -51.02
N VAL A 144 15.07 -36.41 -51.69
CA VAL A 144 15.08 -37.03 -53.02
C VAL A 144 15.83 -38.36 -52.84
N ARG A 145 15.40 -39.42 -53.54
CA ARG A 145 16.06 -40.73 -53.58
C ARG A 145 17.09 -40.71 -54.71
N GLY A 146 18.38 -40.73 -54.38
CA GLY A 146 19.48 -41.02 -55.32
C GLY A 146 20.45 -42.00 -54.67
N LYS A 147 20.51 -43.24 -55.17
CA LYS A 147 21.51 -44.27 -54.83
C LYS A 147 22.78 -44.00 -55.67
N VAL A 148 23.99 -43.91 -55.08
CA VAL A 148 25.05 -44.96 -54.93
C VAL A 148 25.71 -45.29 -56.30
N LEU A 149 27.03 -45.24 -56.58
CA LEU A 149 28.32 -45.56 -55.93
C LEU A 149 29.40 -44.49 -56.34
N GLU A 150 30.62 -44.35 -55.83
CA GLU A 150 31.70 -45.35 -55.65
C GLU A 150 32.89 -44.79 -54.84
N ASN A 151 33.78 -45.69 -54.46
CA ASN A 151 34.74 -45.63 -53.35
C ASN A 151 36.18 -45.19 -53.73
N VAL A 152 36.82 -44.47 -52.79
CA VAL A 152 38.22 -44.65 -52.27
C VAL A 152 39.40 -44.02 -53.06
N PRO A 153 40.51 -43.61 -52.38
CA PRO A 153 41.27 -42.39 -52.73
C PRO A 153 42.75 -42.59 -53.14
N ALA A 154 43.38 -41.43 -53.45
CA ALA A 154 44.79 -41.04 -53.29
C ALA A 154 45.88 -41.69 -54.16
N SER A 155 46.36 -40.94 -55.17
CA SER A 155 47.69 -40.29 -55.25
C SER A 155 47.84 -39.57 -56.59
#